data_AF-A0A3Q3DZU4-F1
#
_entry.id   AF-A0A3Q3DZU4-F1
#
_cell.length_a   1.000
_cell.length_b   1.000
_cell.length_c   1.000
_cell.angle_alpha   90.00
_cell.angle_beta   90.00
_cell.angle_gamma   90.00
#
_symmetry.space_group_name_H-M   'P 1'
#
loop_
_entity.id
_entity.type
_entity.pdbx_description
1 polymer ?
#
loop_
_entity_poly.entity_id
_entity_poly.type
_entity_poly.pdbx_seq_one_letter_code
_entity_poly.pdbx_strand_id
1 'polypeptide(L)'
;ANDVVEKSHLIPPSPVVHVRGLCDAVVEADLVEALDKFGNICYVMMMPFKRQALVEFDCVESAKRCVSFGTRESVFIAEQQAFFNFSTSQRITRPTNADDPNSGSKVLAGNREEASGHPGRTSIHRLR
;
A
#
# COMPACT_ATOMS: atom_id res chain seq x y z
N ALA A 1 12.03 -31.23 4.33
CA ALA A 1 10.68 -30.69 4.17
C ALA A 1 10.83 -29.21 3.86
N ASN A 2 10.27 -28.76 2.73
CA ASN A 2 10.41 -27.39 2.27
C ASN A 2 9.35 -26.52 2.95
N ASP A 3 9.62 -26.05 4.15
CA ASP A 3 8.77 -25.08 4.85
C ASP A 3 9.13 -23.65 4.43
N VAL A 4 9.08 -23.39 3.12
CA VAL A 4 8.85 -22.04 2.59
C VAL A 4 7.33 -21.87 2.57
N VAL A 5 6.71 -21.85 3.75
CA VAL A 5 5.37 -21.28 3.87
C VAL A 5 5.58 -19.79 3.69
N GLU A 6 5.39 -19.35 2.45
CA GLU A 6 5.23 -17.96 2.08
C GLU A 6 4.54 -17.24 3.23
N LYS A 7 5.16 -16.17 3.71
CA LYS A 7 4.50 -15.15 4.50
C LYS A 7 3.45 -14.47 3.62
N SER A 8 2.45 -15.22 3.19
CA SER A 8 1.13 -14.78 2.78
C SER A 8 0.48 -14.26 4.05
N HIS A 9 0.98 -13.10 4.49
CA HIS A 9 0.41 -12.27 5.51
C HIS A 9 -1.09 -12.16 5.19
N LEU A 10 -1.92 -12.85 5.97
CA LEU A 10 -3.37 -12.65 5.95
C LEU A 10 -3.56 -11.18 6.27
N ILE A 11 -3.69 -10.33 5.25
CA ILE A 11 -3.90 -8.90 5.47
C ILE A 11 -5.20 -8.82 6.27
N PRO A 12 -5.16 -8.26 7.48
CA PRO A 12 -6.35 -8.23 8.31
C PRO A 12 -7.46 -7.50 7.57
N PRO A 13 -8.72 -7.91 7.77
CA PRO A 13 -9.84 -7.27 7.10
C PRO A 13 -9.86 -5.79 7.46
N SER A 14 -9.73 -4.95 6.43
CA SER A 14 -9.78 -3.49 6.53
C SER A 14 -11.01 -2.97 5.78
N PRO A 15 -11.66 -1.89 6.26
CA PRO A 15 -12.69 -1.20 5.49
C PRO A 15 -12.13 -0.54 4.22
N VAL A 16 -10.81 -0.43 4.11
CA VAL A 16 -10.13 0.07 2.91
C VAL A 16 -9.73 -1.09 2.01
N VAL A 17 -10.18 -1.04 0.76
CA VAL A 17 -9.87 -2.00 -0.30
C VAL A 17 -8.89 -1.38 -1.28
N HIS A 18 -7.82 -2.11 -1.57
CA HIS A 18 -6.87 -1.78 -2.61
C HIS A 18 -7.29 -2.44 -3.92
N VAL A 19 -7.61 -1.59 -4.90
CA VAL A 19 -7.97 -1.96 -6.26
C VAL A 19 -6.73 -1.87 -7.16
N ARG A 20 -6.41 -2.96 -7.87
CA ARG A 20 -5.26 -3.06 -8.78
C ARG A 20 -5.70 -3.45 -10.17
N GLY A 21 -4.86 -3.15 -11.16
CA GLY A 21 -5.08 -3.53 -12.56
C GLY A 21 -6.10 -2.63 -13.24
N LEU A 22 -6.22 -1.36 -12.82
CA LEU A 22 -7.11 -0.40 -13.47
C LEU A 22 -6.54 0.06 -14.81
N CYS A 23 -7.39 0.62 -15.67
CA CYS A 23 -6.97 1.33 -16.88
C CYS A 23 -6.73 2.82 -16.56
N ASP A 24 -5.95 3.52 -17.40
CA ASP A 24 -5.71 4.98 -17.25
C ASP A 24 -6.96 5.82 -17.46
N ALA A 25 -7.97 5.27 -18.14
CA ALA A 25 -9.26 5.91 -18.34
C ALA A 25 -10.21 5.79 -17.14
N VAL A 26 -9.88 4.94 -16.14
CA VAL A 26 -10.75 4.73 -14.98
C VAL A 26 -10.80 5.99 -14.13
N VAL A 27 -12.01 6.44 -13.81
CA VAL A 27 -12.24 7.56 -12.89
C VAL A 27 -12.87 7.08 -11.59
N GLU A 28 -13.00 8.00 -10.64
CA GLU A 28 -13.68 7.74 -9.36
C GLU A 28 -15.10 7.20 -9.55
N ALA A 29 -15.86 7.79 -10.47
CA ALA A 29 -17.23 7.38 -10.75
C ALA A 29 -17.32 5.89 -11.14
N ASP A 30 -16.42 5.38 -11.98
CA ASP A 30 -16.42 3.96 -12.38
C ASP A 30 -16.20 3.03 -11.19
N LEU A 31 -15.29 3.39 -10.29
CA LEU A 31 -15.06 2.63 -9.07
C LEU A 31 -16.29 2.68 -8.17
N VAL A 32 -16.87 3.86 -7.99
CA VAL A 32 -18.07 4.04 -7.16
C VAL A 32 -19.21 3.19 -7.70
N GLU A 33 -19.56 3.32 -8.98
CA GLU A 33 -20.64 2.53 -9.59
C GLU A 33 -20.40 1.03 -9.50
N ALA A 34 -19.18 0.57 -9.74
CA ALA A 34 -18.88 -0.86 -9.67
C ALA A 34 -18.88 -1.43 -8.24
N LEU A 35 -18.57 -0.60 -7.25
CA LEU A 35 -18.39 -1.02 -5.85
C LEU A 35 -19.59 -0.71 -4.96
N ASP A 36 -20.46 0.22 -5.35
CA ASP A 36 -21.67 0.63 -4.64
C ASP A 36 -22.58 -0.56 -4.33
N LYS A 37 -22.65 -1.55 -5.25
CA LYS A 37 -23.40 -2.80 -5.05
C LYS A 37 -22.96 -3.62 -3.82
N PHE A 38 -21.74 -3.42 -3.32
CA PHE A 38 -21.23 -4.12 -2.13
C PHE A 38 -21.49 -3.33 -0.84
N GLY A 39 -21.63 -2.01 -0.94
CA GLY A 39 -21.97 -1.12 0.16
C GLY A 39 -21.52 0.31 -0.07
N ASN A 40 -21.89 1.18 0.88
CA ASN A 40 -21.61 2.61 0.82
C ASN A 40 -20.11 2.91 0.86
N ILE A 41 -19.66 3.72 -0.09
CA ILE A 41 -18.28 4.18 -0.20
C ILE A 41 -18.15 5.51 0.53
N CYS A 42 -17.19 5.60 1.45
CA CYS A 42 -16.91 6.79 2.24
C CYS A 42 -15.88 7.69 1.54
N TYR A 43 -14.87 7.08 0.93
CA TYR A 43 -13.79 7.83 0.29
C TYR A 43 -13.08 7.00 -0.78
N VAL A 44 -12.62 7.66 -1.85
CA VAL A 44 -11.83 7.06 -2.91
C VAL A 44 -10.55 7.86 -3.11
N MET A 45 -9.43 7.16 -3.25
CA MET A 45 -8.15 7.75 -3.60
C MET A 45 -7.59 7.08 -4.87
N MET A 46 -7.37 7.90 -5.89
CA MET A 46 -6.75 7.49 -7.15
C MET A 46 -5.23 7.43 -7.03
N MET A 47 -4.61 6.40 -7.61
CA MET A 47 -3.16 6.27 -7.76
C MET A 47 -2.81 5.97 -9.23
N PRO A 48 -2.94 6.97 -10.12
CA PRO A 48 -2.81 6.79 -11.58
C PRO A 48 -1.42 6.28 -11.98
N PHE A 49 -0.35 6.74 -11.30
CA PHE A 49 1.02 6.31 -11.57
C PHE A 49 1.24 4.79 -11.44
N LYS A 50 0.41 4.11 -10.65
CA LYS A 50 0.47 2.66 -10.45
C LYS A 50 -0.73 1.94 -11.04
N ARG A 51 -1.65 2.67 -11.69
CA ARG A 51 -2.95 2.14 -12.17
C ARG A 51 -3.70 1.42 -11.05
N GLN A 52 -3.74 2.07 -9.89
CA GLN A 52 -4.29 1.55 -8.65
C GLN A 52 -5.25 2.57 -8.03
N ALA A 53 -6.08 2.11 -7.11
CA ALA A 53 -6.91 2.97 -6.28
C ALA A 53 -7.12 2.36 -4.88
N LEU A 54 -7.43 3.21 -3.91
CA LEU A 54 -7.89 2.82 -2.59
C LEU A 54 -9.34 3.25 -2.44
N VAL A 55 -10.19 2.34 -1.97
CA VAL A 55 -11.61 2.60 -1.73
C VAL A 55 -11.93 2.28 -0.28
N GLU A 56 -12.33 3.30 0.47
CA GLU A 56 -12.77 3.20 1.85
C GLU A 56 -14.28 3.03 1.88
N PHE A 57 -14.74 1.91 2.44
CA PHE A 57 -16.15 1.66 2.71
C PHE A 57 -16.54 2.18 4.10
N ASP A 58 -17.83 2.45 4.28
CA ASP A 58 -18.41 2.77 5.58
C ASP A 58 -18.20 1.63 6.60
N CYS A 59 -18.30 0.38 6.13
CA CYS A 59 -18.19 -0.82 6.96
C CYS A 59 -17.17 -1.82 6.40
N VAL A 60 -16.42 -2.49 7.29
CA VAL A 60 -15.48 -3.57 6.93
C VAL A 60 -16.17 -4.76 6.27
N GLU A 61 -17.46 -5.00 6.56
CA GLU A 61 -18.24 -6.07 5.94
C GLU A 61 -18.45 -5.84 4.44
N SER A 62 -18.69 -4.59 4.03
CA SER A 62 -18.80 -4.21 2.61
C SER A 62 -17.48 -4.44 1.88
N ALA A 63 -16.37 -4.02 2.50
CA ALA A 63 -15.03 -4.30 1.98
C ALA A 63 -14.75 -5.81 1.85
N LYS A 64 -15.14 -6.62 2.86
CA LYS A 64 -15.02 -8.08 2.81
C LYS A 64 -15.81 -8.69 1.66
N ARG A 65 -17.05 -8.27 1.44
CA ARG A 65 -17.87 -8.75 0.31
C ARG A 65 -17.20 -8.43 -1.01
N CYS A 66 -16.69 -7.21 -1.18
CA CYS A 66 -15.98 -6.80 -2.39
C CYS A 66 -14.74 -7.69 -2.66
N VAL A 67 -13.86 -7.86 -1.67
CA VAL A 67 -12.66 -8.69 -1.81
C VAL A 67 -13.00 -10.17 -2.04
N SER A 68 -13.98 -10.70 -1.30
CA SER A 68 -14.44 -12.08 -1.45
C SER A 68 -15.05 -12.33 -2.83
N PHE A 69 -15.80 -11.37 -3.36
CA PHE A 69 -16.34 -11.43 -4.71
C PHE A 69 -15.23 -11.42 -5.75
N GLY A 70 -14.28 -10.47 -5.66
CA GLY A 70 -13.13 -10.39 -6.57
C GLY A 70 -12.16 -11.56 -6.51
N THR A 71 -12.21 -12.37 -5.45
CA THR A 71 -11.44 -13.62 -5.33
C THR A 71 -12.16 -14.79 -6.01
N ARG A 72 -13.49 -14.74 -6.09
CA ARG A 72 -14.34 -15.81 -6.67
C ARG A 72 -14.63 -15.58 -8.15
N GLU A 73 -14.80 -14.33 -8.54
CA GLU A 73 -15.19 -13.91 -9.88
C GLU A 73 -14.33 -12.72 -10.33
N SER A 74 -13.95 -12.71 -11.61
CA SER A 74 -13.25 -11.59 -12.22
C SER A 74 -14.18 -10.38 -12.34
N VAL A 75 -13.87 -9.29 -11.65
CA VAL A 75 -14.61 -8.03 -11.78
C VAL A 75 -13.91 -7.15 -12.82
N PHE A 76 -14.70 -6.53 -13.68
CA PHE A 76 -14.21 -5.63 -14.71
C PHE A 76 -14.64 -4.19 -14.39
N ILE A 77 -13.69 -3.26 -14.42
CA ILE A 77 -13.89 -1.81 -14.24
C ILE A 77 -13.45 -1.14 -15.53
N ALA A 78 -14.36 -0.41 -16.20
CA ALA A 78 -14.10 0.19 -17.51
C ALA A 78 -13.47 -0.83 -18.50
N GLU A 79 -14.09 -2.01 -18.62
CA GLU A 79 -13.66 -3.10 -19.51
C GLU A 79 -12.31 -3.77 -19.17
N GLN A 80 -11.68 -3.36 -18.07
CA GLN A 80 -10.41 -3.89 -17.61
C GLN A 80 -10.60 -4.74 -16.33
N GLN A 81 -10.02 -5.95 -16.31
CA GLN A 81 -10.07 -6.81 -15.14
C GLN A 81 -9.33 -6.16 -13.96
N ALA A 82 -10.04 -6.00 -12.85
CA ALA A 82 -9.54 -5.40 -11.63
C ALA A 82 -9.43 -6.44 -10.49
N PHE A 83 -8.48 -6.21 -9.59
CA PHE A 83 -8.21 -7.07 -8.45
C PHE A 83 -8.42 -6.31 -7.14
N PHE A 84 -9.08 -6.95 -6.18
CA PHE A 84 -9.44 -6.35 -4.90
C PHE A 84 -8.71 -7.07 -3.78
N ASN A 85 -7.99 -6.33 -2.96
CA ASN A 85 -7.32 -6.86 -1.78
C ASN A 85 -7.57 -5.94 -0.59
N PHE A 86 -7.47 -6.45 0.63
CA PHE A 86 -7.48 -5.58 1.80
C PHE A 86 -6.26 -4.66 1.78
N SER A 87 -6.48 -3.41 2.17
CA SER A 87 -5.39 -2.48 2.44
C SER A 87 -4.72 -2.85 3.78
N THR A 88 -3.43 -2.56 3.90
CA THR A 88 -2.71 -2.62 5.19
C THR A 88 -3.10 -1.46 6.12
N SER A 89 -3.76 -0.43 5.58
CA SER A 89 -4.26 0.72 6.33
C SER A 89 -5.75 0.60 6.62
N GLN A 90 -6.18 1.04 7.80
CA GLN A 90 -7.58 1.04 8.24
C GLN A 90 -8.37 2.27 7.80
N ARG A 91 -7.67 3.32 7.34
CA ARG A 91 -8.26 4.51 6.72
C ARG A 91 -7.36 5.06 5.64
N ILE A 92 -7.95 5.73 4.66
CA ILE A 92 -7.20 6.44 3.63
C ILE A 92 -6.68 7.75 4.22
N THR A 93 -5.36 7.96 4.16
CA THR A 93 -4.75 9.24 4.54
C THR A 93 -5.26 10.31 3.59
N ARG A 94 -6.14 11.17 4.07
CA ARG A 94 -6.58 12.34 3.31
C ARG A 94 -5.37 13.25 3.17
N PRO A 95 -4.98 13.67 1.95
CA PRO A 95 -3.92 14.65 1.80
C PRO A 95 -4.43 15.96 2.42
N THR A 96 -4.15 16.17 3.71
CA THR A 96 -4.38 17.44 4.37
C THR A 96 -3.29 18.39 3.87
N ASN A 97 -3.49 18.98 2.70
CA ASN A 97 -2.68 20.07 2.14
C ASN A 97 -1.15 19.87 2.08
N ALA A 98 -0.63 18.64 2.20
CA ALA A 98 0.80 18.37 2.22
C ALA A 98 1.38 18.35 0.80
N ASP A 99 1.63 19.53 0.25
CA ASP A 99 2.80 19.80 -0.60
C ASP A 99 4.07 19.63 0.26
N ASP A 100 4.38 18.39 0.67
CA ASP A 100 5.60 18.09 1.41
C ASP A 100 6.27 16.86 0.77
N PRO A 101 7.31 17.04 -0.08
CA PRO A 101 8.05 15.96 -0.73
C PRO A 101 8.91 15.12 0.24
N ASN A 102 8.65 15.16 1.54
CA ASN A 102 9.44 14.52 2.60
C ASN A 102 8.59 13.66 3.55
N SER A 103 7.68 12.83 3.04
CA SER A 103 7.16 11.72 3.84
C SER A 103 7.99 10.46 3.58
N GLY A 104 9.15 10.44 4.23
CA GLY A 104 10.17 9.40 4.08
C GLY A 104 9.67 8.01 4.48
N SER A 105 9.70 7.10 3.50
CA SER A 105 9.80 5.66 3.77
C SER A 105 11.12 5.37 4.45
N LYS A 106 11.10 5.19 5.78
CA LYS A 106 12.21 4.57 6.52
C LYS A 106 12.22 3.08 6.19
N VAL A 107 12.98 2.69 5.17
CA VAL A 107 13.42 1.29 5.02
C VAL A 107 14.87 1.22 5.52
N LEU A 108 15.04 0.57 6.66
CA LEU A 108 16.32 0.32 7.30
C LEU A 108 17.01 -0.79 6.50
N ALA A 109 17.91 -0.42 5.59
CA ALA A 109 18.87 -1.34 4.97
C ALA A 109 20.18 -1.27 5.77
N GLY A 110 20.68 -2.44 6.16
CA GLY A 110 21.63 -2.64 7.24
C GLY A 110 22.97 -1.90 7.11
N ASN A 111 23.46 -1.43 8.25
CA ASN A 111 24.88 -1.22 8.45
C ASN A 111 25.44 -2.37 9.29
N ARG A 112 26.45 -2.97 8.68
CA ARG A 112 27.23 -4.12 9.11
C ARG A 112 28.04 -3.77 10.36
N GLU A 113 28.08 -4.71 11.29
CA GLU A 113 28.83 -4.67 12.54
C GLU A 113 30.24 -4.09 12.40
N GLU A 114 30.52 -3.13 13.28
CA GLU A 114 31.83 -2.55 13.60
C GLU A 114 32.77 -3.63 14.14
N ALA A 115 33.76 -4.03 13.33
CA ALA A 115 34.92 -4.75 13.80
C ALA A 115 36.11 -3.77 13.93
N SER A 116 36.23 -3.23 15.14
CA SER A 116 37.49 -2.99 15.89
C SER A 116 38.78 -2.79 15.07
N GLY A 117 39.32 -1.57 15.10
CA GLY A 117 40.67 -1.31 14.64
C GLY A 117 41.27 0.02 15.10
N HIS A 118 41.55 0.19 16.39
CA HIS A 118 42.53 1.18 16.89
C HIS A 118 43.23 0.58 18.12
N PRO A 119 44.58 0.51 18.13
CA PRO A 119 45.33 1.62 18.73
C PRO A 119 46.72 1.87 18.11
N GLY A 120 46.99 3.11 17.71
CA GLY A 120 48.36 3.63 17.47
C GLY A 120 48.38 5.11 17.83
N ARG A 121 48.53 5.45 19.12
CA ARG A 121 49.78 5.88 19.77
C ARG A 121 50.52 7.03 19.06
N THR A 122 50.44 8.17 19.74
CA THR A 122 51.51 9.13 20.06
C THR A 122 52.03 10.10 18.99
N SER A 123 51.55 11.35 19.12
CA SER A 123 52.34 12.52 19.55
C SER A 123 53.30 13.22 18.55
N ILE A 124 53.08 14.55 18.52
CA ILE A 124 54.02 15.71 18.58
C ILE A 124 54.83 16.19 17.36
N HIS A 125 54.61 17.49 17.05
CA HIS A 125 55.52 18.56 16.57
C HIS A 125 56.30 18.30 15.25
N ARG A 126 56.36 19.21 14.27
CA ARG A 126 56.82 20.61 14.37
C ARG A 126 56.65 21.31 13.01
N LEU A 127 56.36 22.61 13.09
CA LEU A 127 56.40 23.62 12.04
C LEU A 127 57.79 23.76 11.39
N ARG A 128 57.88 23.72 10.05
CA ARG A 128 58.54 24.69 9.14
C ARG A 128 58.36 24.26 7.69
#